data_AF-A0A447II60-F1
#
_entry.id   AF-A0A447II60-F1
#
_cell.length_a   1.000
_cell.length_b   1.000
_cell.length_c   1.000
_cell.angle_alpha   90.00
_cell.angle_beta   90.00
_cell.angle_gamma   90.00
#
_symmetry.space_group_name_H-M   'P 1'
#
loop_
_entity.id
_entity.type
_entity.pdbx_description
1 polymer ?
#
loop_
_entity_poly.entity_id
_entity_poly.type
_entity_poly.pdbx_seq_one_letter_code
_entity_poly.pdbx_strand_id
1 'polypeptide(L)'
;MIIRTMAALSVSVVCLAGAASAATVVNGSFEDVSGLAGGGLNRGSFGVYDTIPGWTKGSGSGIELQDNGTLTTHDAQDGNWYVELDSDDNSSMYQDITFAVAGIYRLSFYYAPRTTTPTDNGIDYSLGGLISGSIDGVFPAGWQEVATNFSVNAGDVLRLTFAATGINNSLGGFVDNVTIAPVPLPASALLLGGAMAGIGFAGRRRRNRA
;
A
#
# COMPACT_ATOMS: atom_id res chain seq x y z
N MET A 1 31.19 39.45 46.84
CA MET A 1 30.38 39.37 45.61
C MET A 1 30.60 37.99 45.01
N ILE A 2 29.69 37.04 45.25
CA ILE A 2 29.86 35.63 44.85
C ILE A 2 29.09 35.41 43.55
N ILE A 3 29.81 35.28 42.44
CA ILE A 3 29.23 35.00 41.13
C ILE A 3 28.88 33.52 41.08
N ARG A 4 27.59 33.19 41.03
CA ARG A 4 27.09 31.83 40.79
C ARG A 4 26.91 31.64 39.28
N THR A 5 27.86 30.97 38.64
CA THR A 5 27.73 30.50 37.27
C THR A 5 26.69 29.37 37.20
N MET A 6 25.50 29.66 36.67
CA MET A 6 24.55 28.62 36.26
C MET A 6 24.94 28.13 34.87
N ALA A 7 25.56 26.96 34.80
CA ALA A 7 25.73 26.25 33.54
C ALA A 7 24.36 25.80 33.03
N ALA A 8 23.90 26.37 31.92
CA ALA A 8 22.71 25.91 31.21
C ALA A 8 23.07 24.64 30.43
N LEU A 9 22.60 23.49 30.92
CA LEU A 9 22.74 22.21 30.21
C LEU A 9 21.70 22.18 29.08
N SER A 10 22.14 22.44 27.85
CA SER A 10 21.36 22.22 26.64
C SER A 10 21.20 20.72 26.40
N VAL A 11 20.02 20.19 26.65
CA VAL A 11 19.66 18.81 26.28
C VAL A 11 19.11 18.84 24.86
N SER A 12 19.96 18.50 23.89
CA SER A 12 19.52 18.20 22.53
C SER A 12 18.92 16.80 22.52
N VAL A 13 17.59 16.69 22.61
CA VAL A 13 16.89 15.43 22.35
C VAL A 13 16.82 15.25 20.83
N VAL A 14 17.71 14.43 20.28
CA VAL A 14 17.57 13.95 18.90
C VAL A 14 16.59 12.78 18.95
N CYS A 15 15.31 13.04 18.72
CA CYS A 15 14.32 12.00 18.50
C CYS A 15 14.47 11.45 17.07
N LEU A 16 15.32 10.44 16.87
CA LEU A 16 15.17 9.56 15.71
C LEU A 16 13.96 8.65 15.96
N ALA A 17 12.77 9.11 15.61
CA ALA A 17 11.62 8.22 15.47
C ALA A 17 11.79 7.47 14.14
N GLY A 18 12.47 6.32 14.18
CA GLY A 18 12.36 5.36 13.09
C GLY A 18 10.91 4.90 13.00
N ALA A 19 10.27 5.09 11.85
CA ALA A 19 8.99 4.45 11.59
C ALA A 19 9.25 2.93 11.54
N ALA A 20 8.94 2.23 12.62
CA ALA A 20 8.87 0.79 12.59
C ALA A 20 7.69 0.41 11.68
N SER A 21 7.95 0.16 10.40
CA SER A 21 6.95 -0.37 9.48
C SER A 21 6.72 -1.84 9.80
N ALA A 22 5.50 -2.20 10.15
CA ALA A 22 5.13 -3.59 10.42
C ALA A 22 3.96 -4.09 9.55
N ALA A 23 3.37 -3.22 8.73
CA ALA A 23 2.46 -3.63 7.66
C ALA A 23 3.26 -3.68 6.36
N THR A 24 3.20 -4.80 5.66
CA THR A 24 3.93 -5.00 4.40
C THR A 24 3.01 -5.71 3.43
N VAL A 25 2.93 -5.16 2.22
CA VAL A 25 2.34 -5.87 1.08
C VAL A 25 3.45 -6.72 0.48
N VAL A 26 3.31 -8.03 0.57
CA VAL A 26 4.22 -8.98 -0.06
C VAL A 26 3.96 -8.97 -1.56
N ASN A 27 5.04 -8.86 -2.35
CA ASN A 27 4.99 -8.86 -3.81
C ASN A 27 4.00 -7.81 -4.37
N GLY A 28 4.09 -6.57 -3.86
CA GLY A 28 3.18 -5.49 -4.22
C GLY A 28 3.27 -5.03 -5.67
N SER A 29 4.45 -5.14 -6.30
CA SER A 29 4.67 -4.93 -7.74
C SER A 29 4.83 -6.23 -8.53
N PHE A 30 4.46 -7.37 -7.96
CA PHE A 30 4.35 -8.65 -8.67
C PHE A 30 5.64 -9.24 -9.28
N GLU A 31 6.80 -8.61 -9.03
CA GLU A 31 8.11 -9.03 -9.55
C GLU A 31 8.60 -10.41 -9.08
N ASP A 32 8.08 -10.92 -7.96
CA ASP A 32 8.38 -12.27 -7.51
C ASP A 32 7.50 -13.30 -8.22
N VAL A 33 8.09 -13.93 -9.24
CA VAL A 33 7.50 -15.05 -9.98
C VAL A 33 8.09 -16.41 -9.58
N SER A 34 8.81 -16.47 -8.46
CA SER A 34 9.44 -17.69 -8.01
C SER A 34 8.41 -18.79 -7.72
N GLY A 35 8.71 -20.00 -8.16
CA GLY A 35 7.81 -21.15 -8.00
C GLY A 35 6.62 -21.19 -8.97
N LEU A 36 6.41 -20.16 -9.79
CA LEU A 36 5.38 -20.18 -10.84
C LEU A 36 5.85 -20.98 -12.06
N ALA A 37 4.94 -21.77 -12.63
CA ALA A 37 5.18 -22.48 -13.88
C ALA A 37 5.44 -21.48 -15.02
N GLY A 38 6.29 -21.85 -15.99
CA GLY A 38 6.60 -20.97 -17.12
C GLY A 38 7.29 -19.66 -16.72
N GLY A 39 7.85 -19.56 -15.50
CA GLY A 39 8.48 -18.33 -15.02
C GLY A 39 7.50 -17.15 -14.89
N GLY A 40 6.23 -17.43 -14.61
CA GLY A 40 5.16 -16.43 -14.58
C GLY A 40 4.25 -16.50 -15.81
N LEU A 41 4.68 -17.07 -16.94
CA LEU A 41 3.90 -17.14 -18.19
C LEU A 41 3.47 -18.57 -18.56
N ASN A 42 2.61 -19.21 -17.75
CA ASN A 42 2.17 -20.59 -17.99
C ASN A 42 1.20 -20.77 -19.18
N ARG A 43 0.77 -19.70 -19.85
CA ARG A 43 -0.13 -19.71 -21.00
C ARG A 43 0.48 -19.06 -22.26
N GLY A 44 1.81 -18.97 -22.32
CA GLY A 44 2.53 -18.43 -23.47
C GLY A 44 3.06 -17.03 -23.21
N SER A 45 2.28 -16.00 -23.51
CA SER A 45 2.66 -14.60 -23.29
C SER A 45 2.14 -14.00 -21.98
N PHE A 46 1.35 -14.76 -21.23
CA PHE A 46 0.78 -14.40 -19.93
C PHE A 46 0.67 -15.68 -19.07
N GLY A 47 0.32 -15.54 -17.79
CA GLY A 47 -0.02 -16.68 -16.95
C GLY A 47 -1.23 -16.43 -16.07
N VAL A 48 -1.93 -17.49 -15.69
CA VAL A 48 -3.11 -17.40 -14.81
C VAL A 48 -2.94 -18.38 -13.66
N TYR A 49 -3.12 -17.89 -12.43
CA TYR A 49 -2.82 -18.64 -11.21
C TYR A 49 -3.89 -18.49 -10.13
N ASP A 50 -4.10 -19.55 -9.35
CA ASP A 50 -4.85 -19.46 -8.09
C ASP A 50 -4.07 -18.74 -7.00
N THR A 51 -2.74 -18.81 -7.06
CA THR A 51 -1.83 -18.17 -6.10
C THR A 51 -0.58 -17.70 -6.82
N ILE A 52 -0.14 -16.47 -6.53
CA ILE A 52 1.21 -15.98 -6.81
C ILE A 52 1.89 -15.66 -5.48
N PRO A 53 3.23 -15.48 -5.41
CA PRO A 53 3.88 -15.09 -4.17
C PRO A 53 3.18 -13.87 -3.54
N GLY A 54 2.72 -14.01 -2.29
CA GLY A 54 2.02 -12.96 -1.55
C GLY A 54 0.51 -12.84 -1.79
N TRP A 55 -0.05 -13.41 -2.86
CA TRP A 55 -1.45 -13.19 -3.23
C TRP A 55 -2.21 -14.48 -3.53
N THR A 56 -3.49 -14.50 -3.14
CA THR A 56 -4.39 -15.63 -3.35
C THR A 56 -5.62 -15.17 -4.13
N LYS A 57 -6.09 -15.98 -5.07
CA LYS A 57 -7.35 -15.80 -5.76
C LYS A 57 -8.52 -15.81 -4.77
N GLY A 58 -9.38 -14.80 -4.86
CA GLY A 58 -10.64 -14.74 -4.10
C GLY A 58 -11.80 -15.42 -4.83
N SER A 59 -11.97 -15.12 -6.12
CA SER A 59 -13.07 -15.61 -6.97
C SER A 59 -12.66 -15.63 -8.44
N GLY A 60 -13.47 -16.27 -9.29
CA GLY A 60 -13.25 -16.32 -10.74
C GLY A 60 -12.09 -17.23 -11.15
N SER A 61 -11.54 -16.94 -12.32
CA SER A 61 -10.65 -17.83 -13.06
C SER A 61 -9.21 -17.81 -12.57
N GLY A 62 -8.72 -16.68 -12.05
CA GLY A 62 -7.36 -16.59 -11.54
C GLY A 62 -6.82 -15.19 -11.48
N ILE A 63 -5.60 -15.08 -10.98
CA ILE A 63 -4.78 -13.89 -11.07
C ILE A 63 -4.03 -13.99 -12.40
N GLU A 64 -4.36 -13.12 -13.35
CA GLU A 64 -3.60 -13.04 -14.60
C GLU A 64 -2.36 -12.17 -14.40
N LEU A 65 -1.21 -12.75 -14.69
CA LEU A 65 0.09 -12.11 -14.60
C LEU A 65 0.62 -11.87 -16.02
N GLN A 66 0.98 -10.62 -16.28
CA GLN A 66 1.54 -10.16 -17.55
C GLN A 66 2.87 -9.46 -17.31
N ASP A 67 3.73 -9.44 -18.32
CA ASP A 67 5.00 -8.72 -18.31
C ASP A 67 5.06 -7.65 -19.42
N ASN A 68 6.16 -6.88 -19.46
CA ASN A 68 6.44 -5.88 -20.51
C ASN A 68 6.51 -6.46 -21.93
N GLY A 69 6.58 -7.79 -22.07
CA GLY A 69 6.53 -8.50 -23.34
C GLY A 69 5.13 -8.99 -23.73
N THR A 70 4.16 -8.98 -22.82
CA THR A 70 2.80 -9.50 -23.07
C THR A 70 2.03 -8.63 -24.07
N LEU A 71 2.05 -7.31 -23.88
CA LEU A 71 1.32 -6.34 -24.70
C LEU A 71 2.27 -5.29 -25.27
N THR A 72 2.07 -4.89 -26.53
CA THR A 72 2.84 -3.80 -27.14
C THR A 72 2.38 -2.40 -26.71
N THR A 73 1.33 -2.32 -25.90
CA THR A 73 0.65 -1.07 -25.52
C THR A 73 0.91 -0.66 -24.08
N HIS A 74 1.44 -1.56 -23.25
CA HIS A 74 1.65 -1.34 -21.83
C HIS A 74 2.94 -2.01 -21.38
N ASP A 75 3.77 -1.23 -20.70
CA ASP A 75 4.78 -1.74 -19.78
C ASP A 75 4.24 -1.60 -18.34
N ALA A 76 4.76 -2.41 -17.43
CA ALA A 76 4.55 -2.35 -15.99
C ALA A 76 4.82 -0.94 -15.46
N GLN A 77 4.11 -0.56 -14.40
CA GLN A 77 4.35 0.71 -13.74
C GLN A 77 5.64 0.68 -12.91
N ASP A 78 5.90 -0.44 -12.24
CA ASP A 78 7.12 -0.76 -11.53
C ASP A 78 7.70 -2.08 -12.07
N GLY A 79 9.01 -2.14 -12.28
CA GLY A 79 9.66 -3.38 -12.73
C GLY A 79 9.20 -3.88 -14.10
N ASN A 80 8.81 -5.16 -14.15
CA ASN A 80 8.51 -5.90 -15.37
C ASN A 80 7.13 -6.55 -15.37
N TRP A 81 6.45 -6.67 -14.23
CA TRP A 81 5.26 -7.49 -14.07
C TRP A 81 4.07 -6.68 -13.54
N TYR A 82 2.87 -7.03 -13.98
CA TYR A 82 1.62 -6.43 -13.50
C TYR A 82 0.49 -7.45 -13.58
N VAL A 83 -0.63 -7.14 -12.91
CA VAL A 83 -1.77 -8.05 -12.82
C VAL A 83 -3.00 -7.49 -13.54
N GLU A 84 -3.72 -8.37 -14.21
CA GLU A 84 -5.09 -8.17 -14.71
C GLU A 84 -6.04 -9.14 -13.98
N LEU A 85 -7.28 -8.70 -13.72
CA LEU A 85 -8.27 -9.50 -12.99
C LEU A 85 -9.52 -9.83 -13.79
N ASP A 86 -9.67 -9.40 -15.04
CA ASP A 86 -10.64 -10.01 -15.98
C ASP A 86 -9.89 -11.05 -16.83
N SER A 87 -9.56 -12.20 -16.22
CA SER A 87 -8.72 -13.24 -16.82
C SER A 87 -9.49 -14.07 -17.85
N ASP A 88 -9.92 -15.30 -17.55
CA ASP A 88 -10.95 -15.97 -18.38
C ASP A 88 -12.37 -15.48 -17.99
N ASP A 89 -12.50 -14.87 -16.80
CA ASP A 89 -13.64 -14.11 -16.31
C ASP A 89 -13.22 -13.09 -15.23
N ASN A 90 -14.13 -12.16 -14.91
CA ASN A 90 -13.98 -11.26 -13.77
C ASN A 90 -13.67 -12.04 -12.49
N SER A 91 -12.49 -11.77 -11.96
CA SER A 91 -11.88 -12.47 -10.83
C SER A 91 -11.51 -11.50 -9.71
N SER A 92 -10.98 -12.04 -8.62
CA SER A 92 -10.45 -11.24 -7.53
C SER A 92 -9.21 -11.88 -6.92
N MET A 93 -8.43 -11.07 -6.23
CA MET A 93 -7.26 -11.48 -5.46
C MET A 93 -7.22 -10.78 -4.12
N TYR A 94 -6.56 -11.40 -3.14
CA TYR A 94 -6.41 -10.82 -1.83
C TYR A 94 -5.09 -11.18 -1.14
N GLN A 95 -4.76 -10.36 -0.15
CA GLN A 95 -3.69 -10.58 0.82
C GLN A 95 -4.18 -10.11 2.21
N ASP A 96 -3.89 -10.87 3.26
CA ASP A 96 -4.17 -10.46 4.63
C ASP A 96 -2.99 -9.67 5.20
N ILE A 97 -3.24 -8.41 5.60
CA ILE A 97 -2.22 -7.47 6.06
C ILE A 97 -2.28 -7.37 7.58
N THR A 98 -1.18 -7.67 8.25
CA THR A 98 -1.03 -7.51 9.70
C THR A 98 -0.43 -6.15 10.03
N PHE A 99 -1.03 -5.42 10.96
CA PHE A 99 -0.58 -4.11 11.42
C PHE A 99 -0.04 -4.21 12.85
N ALA A 100 1.27 -4.43 13.04
CA ALA A 100 1.82 -4.56 14.40
C ALA A 100 1.85 -3.25 15.20
N VAL A 101 1.71 -2.09 14.53
CA VAL A 101 1.78 -0.76 15.15
C VAL A 101 0.54 0.05 14.75
N ALA A 102 -0.13 0.62 15.75
CA ALA A 102 -1.24 1.55 15.54
C ALA A 102 -0.76 2.84 14.86
N GLY A 103 -1.58 3.43 13.99
CA GLY A 103 -1.22 4.67 13.32
C GLY A 103 -2.09 4.97 12.10
N ILE A 104 -1.72 6.03 11.40
CA ILE A 104 -2.27 6.36 10.09
C ILE A 104 -1.38 5.73 9.04
N TYR A 105 -1.97 4.99 8.11
CA TYR A 105 -1.31 4.37 6.97
C TYR A 105 -1.93 4.90 5.68
N ARG A 106 -1.18 4.77 4.59
CA ARG A 106 -1.63 5.05 3.22
C ARG A 106 -1.59 3.75 2.43
N LEU A 107 -2.74 3.35 1.90
CA LEU A 107 -2.81 2.39 0.79
C LEU A 107 -2.58 3.20 -0.48
N SER A 108 -1.67 2.75 -1.33
CA SER A 108 -1.53 3.23 -2.70
C SER A 108 -1.31 2.08 -3.65
N PHE A 109 -1.79 2.21 -4.88
CA PHE A 109 -1.51 1.31 -5.99
C PHE A 109 -1.65 2.08 -7.29
N TYR A 110 -1.11 1.55 -8.37
CA TYR A 110 -1.28 2.09 -9.70
C TYR A 110 -2.28 1.28 -10.51
N TYR A 111 -3.05 1.99 -11.32
CA TYR A 111 -4.08 1.42 -12.18
C TYR A 111 -3.93 1.95 -13.60
N ALA A 112 -4.16 1.11 -14.61
CA ALA A 112 -4.27 1.52 -16.01
C ALA A 112 -5.37 0.72 -16.73
N PRO A 113 -6.22 1.36 -17.55
CA PRO A 113 -7.20 0.66 -18.37
C PRO A 113 -6.55 0.03 -19.62
N ARG A 114 -6.90 -1.22 -19.93
CA ARG A 114 -6.44 -1.92 -21.13
C ARG A 114 -7.23 -1.55 -22.38
N THR A 115 -8.56 -1.42 -22.26
CA THR A 115 -9.46 -1.37 -23.41
C THR A 115 -10.03 0.03 -23.66
N THR A 116 -10.51 0.27 -24.87
CA THR A 116 -11.21 1.52 -25.25
C THR A 116 -12.70 1.50 -24.92
N THR A 117 -13.20 0.43 -24.32
CA THR A 117 -14.62 0.24 -24.02
C THR A 117 -14.92 0.83 -22.64
N PRO A 118 -15.89 1.76 -22.51
CA PRO A 118 -16.32 2.22 -21.20
C PRO A 118 -16.86 1.04 -20.36
N THR A 119 -16.63 1.06 -19.03
CA THR A 119 -17.14 0.03 -18.09
C THR A 119 -16.55 -1.37 -18.27
N ASP A 120 -15.38 -1.46 -18.89
CA ASP A 120 -14.69 -2.72 -19.21
C ASP A 120 -13.46 -2.92 -18.31
N ASN A 121 -12.89 -1.85 -17.76
CA ASN A 121 -11.60 -1.88 -17.06
C ASN A 121 -11.76 -1.72 -15.55
N GLY A 122 -12.95 -1.99 -14.99
CA GLY A 122 -13.24 -1.70 -13.60
C GLY A 122 -12.39 -2.52 -12.63
N ILE A 123 -11.87 -1.85 -11.60
CA ILE A 123 -11.20 -2.46 -10.45
C ILE A 123 -11.82 -1.92 -9.17
N ASP A 124 -12.48 -2.80 -8.43
CA ASP A 124 -12.88 -2.55 -7.05
C ASP A 124 -11.73 -2.91 -6.12
N TYR A 125 -11.53 -2.11 -5.07
CA TYR A 125 -10.54 -2.36 -4.03
C TYR A 125 -11.13 -2.17 -2.63
N SER A 126 -10.64 -2.95 -1.67
CA SER A 126 -11.03 -2.81 -0.25
C SER A 126 -9.94 -3.27 0.70
N LEU A 127 -9.98 -2.77 1.94
CA LEU A 127 -9.13 -3.23 3.04
C LEU A 127 -10.00 -3.48 4.27
N GLY A 128 -10.36 -4.75 4.48
CA GLY A 128 -11.36 -5.14 5.47
C GLY A 128 -12.67 -4.37 5.30
N GLY A 129 -13.22 -3.85 6.40
CA GLY A 129 -14.37 -2.94 6.36
C GLY A 129 -14.00 -1.46 6.49
N LEU A 130 -12.72 -1.11 6.37
CA LEU A 130 -12.22 0.22 6.72
C LEU A 130 -12.22 1.17 5.52
N ILE A 131 -11.80 0.67 4.35
CA ILE A 131 -11.82 1.41 3.09
C ILE A 131 -12.35 0.52 1.98
N SER A 132 -13.05 1.14 1.04
CA SER A 132 -13.49 0.54 -0.22
C SER A 132 -13.57 1.62 -1.28
N GLY A 133 -13.26 1.28 -2.51
CA GLY A 133 -13.42 2.16 -3.65
C GLY A 133 -13.49 1.38 -4.95
N SER A 134 -13.70 2.10 -6.04
CA SER A 134 -13.74 1.57 -7.39
C SER A 134 -13.03 2.56 -8.31
N ILE A 135 -12.34 2.04 -9.32
CA ILE A 135 -11.75 2.83 -10.38
C ILE A 135 -12.04 2.16 -11.72
N ASP A 136 -12.39 2.97 -12.72
CA ASP A 136 -12.59 2.54 -14.10
C ASP A 136 -12.09 3.65 -15.02
N GLY A 137 -11.58 3.26 -16.18
CA GLY A 137 -10.95 4.14 -17.13
C GLY A 137 -11.03 3.58 -18.53
N VAL A 138 -10.53 4.35 -19.50
CA VAL A 138 -10.55 3.96 -20.91
C VAL A 138 -9.17 4.23 -21.52
N PHE A 139 -8.61 3.25 -22.22
CA PHE A 139 -7.38 3.40 -23.00
C PHE A 139 -7.55 4.52 -24.04
N PRO A 140 -6.55 5.41 -24.27
CA PRO A 140 -5.14 5.29 -23.91
C PRO A 140 -4.72 6.04 -22.64
N ALA A 141 -5.62 6.17 -21.64
CA ALA A 141 -5.18 6.67 -20.34
C ALA A 141 -4.08 5.76 -19.77
N GLY A 142 -2.96 6.35 -19.34
CA GLY A 142 -1.85 5.59 -18.74
C GLY A 142 -2.05 5.30 -17.26
N TRP A 143 -0.99 4.78 -16.64
CA TRP A 143 -0.95 4.51 -15.20
C TRP A 143 -1.29 5.74 -14.35
N GLN A 144 -2.21 5.56 -13.41
CA GLN A 144 -2.61 6.56 -12.42
C GLN A 144 -2.53 5.99 -11.01
N GLU A 145 -2.03 6.78 -10.07
CA GLU A 145 -1.96 6.38 -8.66
C GLU A 145 -3.33 6.56 -8.00
N VAL A 146 -3.82 5.49 -7.36
CA VAL A 146 -4.95 5.53 -6.43
C VAL A 146 -4.38 5.48 -5.02
N ALA A 147 -4.81 6.39 -4.15
CA ALA A 147 -4.32 6.42 -2.77
C ALA A 147 -5.39 6.82 -1.76
N THR A 148 -5.38 6.17 -0.60
CA THR A 148 -6.28 6.47 0.52
C THR A 148 -5.56 6.33 1.85
N ASN A 149 -5.74 7.31 2.74
CA ASN A 149 -5.24 7.24 4.11
C ASN A 149 -6.30 6.63 5.02
N PHE A 150 -5.87 5.83 5.99
CA PHE A 150 -6.74 5.16 6.96
C PHE A 150 -6.02 4.97 8.30
N SER A 151 -6.78 4.74 9.37
CA SER A 151 -6.26 4.54 10.71
C SER A 151 -6.46 3.11 11.17
N VAL A 152 -5.44 2.50 11.79
CA VAL A 152 -5.49 1.14 12.33
C VAL A 152 -5.01 1.10 13.77
N ASN A 153 -5.40 0.06 14.48
CA ASN A 153 -4.86 -0.30 15.79
C ASN A 153 -3.73 -1.33 15.66
N ALA A 154 -2.92 -1.43 16.70
CA ALA A 154 -1.89 -2.46 16.77
C ALA A 154 -2.54 -3.84 16.95
N GLY A 155 -2.13 -4.79 16.11
CA GLY A 155 -2.67 -6.15 16.07
C GLY A 155 -3.82 -6.34 15.09
N ASP A 156 -4.29 -5.29 14.40
CA ASP A 156 -5.31 -5.43 13.37
C ASP A 156 -4.78 -6.33 12.23
N VAL A 157 -5.65 -7.22 11.73
CA VAL A 157 -5.41 -8.01 10.52
C VAL A 157 -6.55 -7.72 9.56
N LEU A 158 -6.24 -7.07 8.43
CA LEU A 158 -7.22 -6.62 7.46
C LEU A 158 -6.94 -7.24 6.10
N ARG A 159 -7.98 -7.71 5.41
CA ARG A 159 -7.86 -8.28 4.07
C ARG A 159 -7.85 -7.17 3.02
N LEU A 160 -6.75 -7.02 2.31
CA LEU A 160 -6.66 -6.21 1.09
C LEU A 160 -7.20 -7.04 -0.07
N THR A 161 -8.21 -6.54 -0.78
CA THR A 161 -8.82 -7.21 -1.94
C THR A 161 -8.83 -6.29 -3.13
N PHE A 162 -8.54 -6.85 -4.30
CA PHE A 162 -8.80 -6.25 -5.62
C PHE A 162 -9.72 -7.19 -6.41
N ALA A 163 -10.69 -6.65 -7.13
CA ALA A 163 -11.63 -7.43 -7.93
C ALA A 163 -11.94 -6.70 -9.25
N ALA A 164 -11.90 -7.44 -10.36
CA ALA A 164 -12.36 -6.89 -11.63
C ALA A 164 -13.88 -6.72 -11.64
N THR A 165 -14.31 -5.61 -12.21
CA THR A 165 -15.72 -5.29 -12.43
C THR A 165 -15.91 -4.75 -13.83
N GLY A 166 -17.15 -4.80 -14.31
CA GLY A 166 -17.48 -4.39 -15.67
C GLY A 166 -17.88 -5.57 -16.54
N ILE A 167 -17.64 -5.44 -17.84
CA ILE A 167 -17.87 -6.49 -18.81
C ILE A 167 -16.90 -7.64 -18.52
N ASN A 168 -17.36 -8.88 -18.68
CA ASN A 168 -16.55 -10.08 -18.53
C ASN A 168 -16.21 -10.56 -19.94
N ASN A 169 -15.01 -10.21 -20.42
CA ASN A 169 -14.58 -10.48 -21.79
C ASN A 169 -13.09 -10.80 -21.94
N SER A 170 -12.43 -11.18 -20.83
CA SER A 170 -11.00 -11.47 -20.72
C SER A 170 -10.06 -10.27 -20.90
N LEU A 171 -10.57 -9.05 -20.74
CA LEU A 171 -9.81 -7.82 -20.91
C LEU A 171 -10.28 -6.81 -19.86
N GLY A 172 -9.39 -6.37 -18.98
CA GLY A 172 -9.74 -5.52 -17.86
C GLY A 172 -8.63 -4.56 -17.45
N GLY A 173 -8.86 -3.88 -16.33
CA GLY A 173 -7.90 -2.96 -15.75
C GLY A 173 -6.67 -3.67 -15.19
N PHE A 174 -5.52 -3.00 -15.28
CA PHE A 174 -4.27 -3.44 -14.68
C PHE A 174 -4.08 -2.86 -13.30
N VAL A 175 -3.42 -3.62 -12.42
CA VAL A 175 -2.99 -3.20 -11.09
C VAL A 175 -1.49 -3.45 -10.96
N ASP A 176 -0.78 -2.48 -10.37
CA ASP A 176 0.65 -2.58 -10.08
C ASP A 176 1.06 -1.74 -8.86
N ASN A 177 2.24 -2.02 -8.30
CA ASN A 177 2.92 -1.25 -7.24
C ASN A 177 2.04 -0.95 -6.03
N VAL A 178 1.41 -2.01 -5.51
CA VAL A 178 0.56 -1.96 -4.33
C VAL A 178 1.41 -1.80 -3.07
N THR A 179 1.19 -0.71 -2.34
CA THR A 179 1.93 -0.35 -1.14
C THR A 179 0.98 0.00 0.00
N ILE A 180 1.31 -0.46 1.21
CA ILE A 180 0.79 0.08 2.47
C ILE A 180 1.96 0.59 3.29
N ALA A 181 1.97 1.89 3.58
CA ALA A 181 3.05 2.53 4.33
C ALA A 181 2.51 3.45 5.43
N PRO A 182 3.20 3.57 6.58
CA PRO A 182 2.82 4.52 7.62
C PRO A 182 2.96 5.96 7.12
N VAL A 183 1.98 6.80 7.45
CA VAL A 183 2.04 8.25 7.18
C VAL A 183 2.78 8.93 8.35
N PRO A 184 3.93 9.58 8.11
CA PRO A 184 4.68 10.24 9.17
C PRO A 184 3.85 11.33 9.85
N LEU A 185 3.90 11.39 11.18
CA LEU A 185 3.35 12.52 11.91
C LEU A 185 4.08 13.81 11.48
N PRO A 186 3.36 14.92 11.26
CA PRO A 186 4.01 16.20 11.01
C PRO A 186 5.00 16.54 12.13
N ALA A 187 6.18 17.04 11.78
CA ALA A 187 7.22 17.40 12.77
C ALA A 187 6.71 18.40 13.83
N SER A 188 5.73 19.23 13.47
CA SER A 188 5.07 20.17 14.39
C SER A 188 4.34 19.48 15.54
N ALA A 189 3.73 18.31 15.32
CA ALA A 189 3.06 17.54 16.37
C ALA A 189 4.07 17.00 17.39
N LEU A 190 5.24 16.55 16.93
CA LEU A 190 6.33 16.09 17.78
C LEU A 190 6.95 17.23 18.58
N LEU A 191 7.15 18.40 17.96
CA LEU A 191 7.66 19.59 18.63
C LEU A 191 6.69 20.10 19.70
N LEU A 192 5.40 20.13 19.40
CA LEU A 192 4.36 20.51 20.37
C LEU A 192 4.32 19.53 21.55
N GLY A 193 4.31 18.22 21.27
CA GLY A 193 4.34 17.19 22.31
C GLY A 193 5.58 17.32 23.21
N GLY A 194 6.75 17.52 22.60
CA GLY A 194 8.01 17.75 23.31
C GLY A 194 7.99 19.01 24.16
N ALA A 195 7.47 20.12 23.63
CA ALA A 195 7.35 21.39 24.36
C ALA A 195 6.42 21.25 25.57
N MET A 196 5.26 20.61 25.41
CA MET A 196 4.31 20.39 26.49
C MET A 196 4.87 19.48 27.59
N ALA A 197 5.55 18.40 27.22
CA ALA A 197 6.25 17.54 28.18
C ALA A 197 7.33 18.32 28.94
N GLY A 198 8.13 19.12 28.23
CA GLY A 198 9.18 19.97 28.81
C GLY A 198 8.65 20.96 29.84
N ILE A 199 7.53 21.64 29.55
CA ILE A 199 6.86 22.55 30.48
C ILE A 199 6.37 21.79 31.73
N GLY A 200 5.76 20.61 31.56
CA GLY A 200 5.30 19.78 32.67
C GLY A 200 6.43 19.34 33.62
N PHE A 201 7.57 18.92 33.08
CA PHE A 201 8.75 18.56 33.89
C PHE A 201 9.35 19.77 34.61
N ALA A 202 9.43 20.93 33.95
CA ALA A 202 9.91 22.15 34.57
C ALA A 202 9.00 22.61 35.74
N GLY A 203 7.68 22.47 35.59
CA GLY A 203 6.70 22.77 36.63
C GLY A 203 6.84 21.88 37.87
N ARG A 204 7.02 20.56 37.69
CA ARG A 204 7.22 19.61 38.81
C ARG A 204 8.50 19.89 39.61
N ARG A 205 9.60 20.25 38.94
CA ARG A 205 10.86 20.59 39.62
C ARG A 205 10.78 21.84 40.50
N ARG A 206 9.93 22.80 40.14
CA ARG A 206 9.70 24.01 40.96
C ARG A 206 8.93 23.69 42.23
N ARG A 207 7.98 22.75 42.18
CA ARG A 207 7.17 22.33 43.35
C ARG A 207 7.94 21.49 44.35
N ASN A 208 8.92 20.69 43.92
CA ASN A 208 9.74 19.88 44.83
C ASN A 208 10.91 20.65 45.46
N ARG A 209 11.08 21.94 45.15
CA ARG A 209 12.13 22.82 45.69
C ARG A 209 11.58 23.93 46.59
N ALA A 210 10.27 24.00 46.77
CA ALA A 210 9.57 24.83 47.74
C ALA A 210 9.16 23.95 48.92
#